data_AF-A0A673HR02-F1
#
_entry.id   AF-A0A673HR02-F1
#
_cell.length_a   1.000
_cell.length_b   1.000
_cell.length_c   1.000
_cell.angle_alpha   90.00
_cell.angle_beta   90.00
_cell.angle_gamma   90.00
#
_symmetry.space_group_name_H-M   'P 1'
#
loop_
_entity.id
_entity.type
_entity.pdbx_description
1 polymer ?
#
loop_
_entity_poly.entity_id
_entity_poly.type
_entity_poly.pdbx_seq_one_letter_code
_entity_poly.pdbx_strand_id
1 'polypeptide(L)'
;MKICVPCMIHGRKKKKLYRSHNWEIISQSRSTHHNVRQKMLYAATRATLKKEFGGGHIKEEIFGTVKDDVSLNGYKKYLSSQAAPLPLTAAEEELRQIKLTELQTDIHVDTKQQTLQGVAFPMQREAIQALEQFREKRINYVQLEIDFPKESIKLSSTAPTELKDLPKRIPNDAARYHFFLYKHSHEGDYLESTVFFYSMPGYKCSIKERMLYSSCKNPLIDTVEKNLGIEIAKKLEIDNGDELTSDFLYEEVHPKQHAHKQAFAKPKGPTGKKGGRRITRAPGDGGDDD
;
A
#
# COMPACT_ATOMS: atom_id res chain seq x y z
N MET A 1 42.50 -1.35 -45.16
CA MET A 1 42.55 -2.73 -44.61
C MET A 1 41.30 -3.52 -44.99
N LYS A 2 41.42 -4.55 -45.84
CA LYS A 2 40.37 -5.55 -46.06
C LYS A 2 40.37 -6.53 -44.87
N ILE A 3 39.66 -6.19 -43.81
CA ILE A 3 39.48 -7.09 -42.66
C ILE A 3 38.56 -8.22 -43.12
N CYS A 4 39.11 -9.43 -43.22
CA CYS A 4 38.43 -10.67 -43.65
C CYS A 4 38.07 -11.59 -42.46
N VAL A 5 38.35 -11.17 -41.22
CA VAL A 5 38.16 -11.96 -39.98
C VAL A 5 37.33 -11.16 -38.97
N PRO A 6 36.39 -11.77 -38.22
CA PRO A 6 35.72 -11.09 -37.11
C PRO A 6 36.72 -10.59 -36.06
N CYS A 7 36.47 -9.45 -35.43
CA CYS A 7 37.36 -8.90 -34.41
C CYS A 7 36.59 -8.15 -33.31
N MET A 8 37.23 -8.01 -32.14
CA MET A 8 36.73 -7.22 -31.00
C MET A 8 37.71 -6.08 -30.74
N ILE A 9 37.20 -4.85 -30.75
CA ILE A 9 37.97 -3.61 -30.58
C ILE A 9 37.53 -2.96 -29.27
N HIS A 10 38.49 -2.61 -28.43
CA HIS A 10 38.26 -1.91 -27.17
C HIS A 10 38.63 -0.44 -27.32
N GLY A 11 37.63 0.43 -27.31
CA GLY A 11 37.80 1.88 -27.38
C GLY A 11 37.78 2.49 -25.98
N ARG A 12 38.83 3.25 -25.61
CA ARG A 12 38.85 3.99 -24.35
C ARG A 12 38.19 5.36 -24.52
N LYS A 13 37.11 5.62 -23.79
CA LYS A 13 36.48 6.94 -23.75
C LYS A 13 37.29 7.91 -22.89
N LYS A 14 37.22 9.20 -23.23
CA LYS A 14 37.81 10.29 -22.43
C LYS A 14 37.09 10.51 -21.08
N LYS A 15 35.79 10.20 -21.00
CA LYS A 15 34.99 10.34 -19.76
C LYS A 15 35.32 9.20 -18.79
N LYS A 16 35.65 9.54 -17.54
CA LYS A 16 35.90 8.60 -16.43
C LYS A 16 34.63 8.38 -15.61
N LEU A 17 34.49 7.19 -15.02
CA LEU A 17 33.48 6.89 -14.00
C LEU A 17 34.21 6.54 -12.70
N TYR A 18 33.88 7.23 -11.61
CA TYR A 18 34.54 7.17 -10.30
C TYR A 18 36.07 7.38 -10.34
N ARG A 19 36.86 6.39 -10.77
CA ARG A 19 38.33 6.45 -10.93
C ARG A 19 38.87 5.64 -12.12
N SER A 20 38.00 4.99 -12.89
CA SER A 20 38.38 4.19 -14.06
C SER A 20 37.87 4.83 -15.36
N HIS A 21 38.52 4.51 -16.47
CA HIS A 21 38.07 4.99 -17.78
C HIS A 21 36.87 4.18 -18.22
N ASN A 22 35.90 4.83 -18.86
CA ASN A 22 34.85 4.10 -19.54
C ASN A 22 35.41 3.48 -20.81
N TRP A 23 35.06 2.22 -21.04
CA TRP A 23 35.40 1.50 -22.25
C TRP A 23 34.15 1.22 -23.06
N GLU A 24 34.33 1.21 -24.36
CA GLU A 24 33.39 0.72 -25.35
C GLU A 24 33.96 -0.55 -25.96
N ILE A 25 33.11 -1.56 -26.09
CA ILE A 25 33.48 -2.77 -26.84
C ILE A 25 32.71 -2.76 -28.15
N ILE A 26 33.47 -2.78 -29.23
CA ILE A 26 32.94 -2.91 -30.58
C ILE A 26 33.26 -4.32 -31.06
N SER A 27 32.22 -5.10 -31.30
CA SER A 27 32.32 -6.43 -31.89
C SER A 27 31.92 -6.35 -33.36
N GLN A 28 32.87 -6.62 -34.27
CA GLN A 28 32.63 -6.58 -35.71
C GLN A 28 32.61 -7.99 -36.29
N SER A 29 31.48 -8.36 -36.90
CA SER A 29 31.38 -9.57 -37.72
C SER A 29 30.58 -9.28 -38.99
N ARG A 30 31.24 -9.24 -40.16
CA ARG A 30 30.56 -9.08 -41.45
C ARG A 30 29.79 -10.35 -41.82
N SER A 31 28.48 -10.22 -41.93
CA SER A 31 27.61 -11.37 -42.16
C SER A 31 27.85 -12.05 -43.53
N THR A 32 28.30 -11.32 -44.55
CA THR A 32 28.37 -11.83 -45.94
C THR A 32 29.71 -12.45 -46.34
N HIS A 33 30.78 -12.31 -45.55
CA HIS A 33 32.15 -12.69 -45.99
C HIS A 33 32.96 -13.53 -45.00
N HIS A 34 32.45 -13.86 -43.81
CA HIS A 34 33.19 -14.67 -42.83
C HIS A 34 32.69 -16.11 -42.77
N ASN A 35 33.63 -17.04 -42.59
CA ASN A 35 33.33 -18.45 -42.32
C ASN A 35 32.53 -18.59 -41.01
N VAL A 36 31.49 -19.44 -41.02
CA VAL A 36 30.60 -19.70 -39.88
C VAL A 36 31.38 -20.09 -38.62
N ARG A 37 32.45 -20.88 -38.77
CA ARG A 37 33.31 -21.29 -37.65
C ARG A 37 33.90 -20.09 -36.88
N GLN A 38 34.34 -19.05 -37.59
CA GLN A 38 34.90 -17.85 -36.96
C GLN A 38 33.82 -17.00 -36.30
N LYS A 39 32.65 -16.84 -36.94
CA LYS A 39 31.53 -16.11 -36.34
C LYS A 39 31.09 -16.74 -35.03
N MET A 40 30.97 -18.07 -35.00
CA MET A 40 30.60 -18.82 -33.80
C MET A 40 31.64 -18.65 -32.69
N LEU A 41 32.94 -18.77 -33.00
CA LEU A 41 34.01 -18.63 -32.02
C LEU A 41 34.00 -17.24 -31.35
N TYR A 42 33.91 -16.17 -32.14
CA TYR A 42 33.91 -14.80 -31.62
C TYR A 42 32.61 -14.44 -30.88
N ALA A 43 31.46 -14.97 -31.32
CA ALA A 43 30.20 -14.80 -30.61
C ALA A 43 30.20 -15.54 -29.25
N ALA A 44 30.69 -16.79 -29.21
CA ALA A 44 30.73 -17.61 -28.00
C ALA A 44 31.72 -17.09 -26.94
N THR A 45 32.86 -16.53 -27.37
CA THR A 45 33.89 -15.98 -26.46
C THR A 45 33.63 -14.54 -26.01
N ARG A 46 32.61 -13.87 -26.56
CA ARG A 46 32.27 -12.48 -26.22
C ARG A 46 31.93 -12.29 -24.75
N ALA A 47 31.14 -13.18 -24.17
CA ALA A 47 30.72 -13.09 -22.77
C ALA A 47 31.88 -13.35 -21.79
N THR A 48 32.74 -14.33 -22.08
CA THR A 48 33.92 -14.62 -21.26
C THR A 48 34.91 -13.47 -21.31
N LEU A 49 35.17 -12.89 -22.49
CA LEU A 49 36.03 -11.72 -22.62
C LEU A 49 35.51 -10.53 -21.80
N LYS A 50 34.20 -10.26 -21.82
CA LYS A 50 33.60 -9.18 -21.00
C LYS A 50 33.78 -9.41 -19.51
N LYS A 51 33.70 -10.67 -19.07
CA LYS A 51 33.91 -11.04 -17.66
C LYS A 51 35.37 -10.83 -17.25
N GLU A 52 36.31 -11.31 -18.07
CA GLU A 52 37.75 -11.14 -17.83
C GLU A 52 38.18 -9.67 -17.89
N PHE A 53 37.58 -8.86 -18.76
CA PHE A 53 37.85 -7.42 -18.86
C PHE A 53 37.27 -6.62 -17.67
N GLY A 54 36.26 -7.16 -16.99
CA GLY A 54 35.56 -6.51 -15.89
C GLY A 54 34.39 -5.64 -16.36
N GLY A 55 33.18 -6.21 -16.30
CA GLY A 55 31.94 -5.59 -16.78
C GLY A 55 31.65 -4.18 -16.27
N GLY A 56 32.14 -3.81 -15.08
CA GLY A 56 31.97 -2.46 -14.52
C GLY A 56 32.69 -1.34 -15.29
N HIS A 57 33.65 -1.68 -16.15
CA HIS A 57 34.37 -0.71 -16.99
C HIS A 57 33.71 -0.48 -18.36
N ILE A 58 32.85 -1.40 -18.78
CA ILE A 58 32.25 -1.41 -20.12
C ILE A 58 30.90 -0.71 -20.01
N LYS A 59 30.80 0.50 -20.59
CA LYS A 59 29.56 1.27 -20.54
C LYS A 59 28.61 0.92 -21.68
N GLU A 60 29.17 0.76 -22.87
CA GLU A 60 28.43 0.57 -24.11
C GLU A 60 29.04 -0.57 -24.91
N GLU A 61 28.16 -1.33 -25.55
CA GLU A 61 28.51 -2.52 -26.29
C GLU A 61 27.83 -2.46 -27.65
N ILE A 62 28.65 -2.42 -28.71
CA ILE A 62 28.18 -2.23 -30.07
C ILE A 62 28.51 -3.49 -30.86
N PHE A 63 27.52 -3.99 -31.57
CA PHE A 63 27.68 -5.09 -32.51
C PHE A 63 27.43 -4.54 -33.92
N GLY A 64 28.46 -4.58 -34.76
CA GLY A 64 28.42 -4.05 -36.12
C GLY A 64 28.61 -5.15 -37.14
N THR A 65 27.76 -5.16 -38.16
CA THR A 65 27.88 -6.10 -39.29
C THR A 65 28.46 -5.41 -40.53
N VAL A 66 28.19 -4.12 -40.70
CA VAL A 66 28.71 -3.28 -41.76
C VAL A 66 29.80 -2.35 -41.20
N LYS A 67 30.63 -1.77 -42.08
CA LYS A 67 31.62 -0.76 -41.66
C LYS A 67 30.95 0.49 -41.12
N ASP A 68 29.79 0.83 -41.65
CA ASP A 68 29.06 2.04 -41.27
C ASP A 68 28.54 1.97 -39.83
N ASP A 69 28.15 0.77 -39.36
CA ASP A 69 27.74 0.52 -37.96
C ASP A 69 28.86 0.82 -36.95
N VAL A 70 30.11 0.58 -37.36
CA VAL A 70 31.32 0.75 -36.53
C VAL A 70 31.98 2.12 -36.74
N SER A 71 31.50 2.91 -37.70
CA SER A 71 31.99 4.26 -37.95
C SER A 71 31.58 5.21 -36.81
N LEU A 72 32.26 6.36 -36.69
CA LEU A 72 31.87 7.41 -35.74
C LEU A 72 30.43 7.91 -35.98
N ASN A 73 29.97 7.86 -37.24
CA ASN A 73 28.58 8.18 -37.58
C ASN A 73 27.62 7.09 -37.09
N GLY A 74 27.98 5.81 -37.24
CA GLY A 74 27.24 4.68 -36.69
C GLY A 74 27.12 4.75 -35.17
N TYR A 75 28.20 5.14 -34.49
CA TYR A 75 28.20 5.36 -33.05
C TYR A 75 27.23 6.46 -32.61
N LYS A 76 27.19 7.60 -33.33
CA LYS A 76 26.22 8.67 -33.07
C LYS A 76 24.78 8.18 -33.26
N LYS A 77 24.53 7.38 -34.30
CA LYS A 77 23.21 6.78 -34.55
C LYS A 77 22.80 5.80 -33.43
N TYR A 78 23.74 5.02 -32.92
CA TYR A 78 23.52 4.14 -31.77
C TYR A 78 23.09 4.93 -30.53
N LEU A 79 23.79 6.02 -30.21
CA LEU A 79 23.42 6.89 -29.08
C LEU A 79 22.03 7.52 -29.27
N SER A 80 21.69 7.98 -30.48
CA SER A 80 20.34 8.49 -30.75
C SER A 80 19.26 7.41 -30.64
N SER A 81 19.56 6.16 -31.03
CA SER A 81 18.63 5.04 -30.90
C SER A 81 18.41 4.63 -29.44
N GLN A 82 19.42 4.78 -28.58
CA GLN A 82 19.29 4.52 -27.14
C GLN A 82 18.45 5.59 -26.44
N ALA A 83 18.51 6.84 -26.94
CA ALA A 83 17.70 7.95 -26.43
C ALA A 83 16.29 8.00 -27.04
N ALA A 84 16.02 7.25 -28.11
CA ALA A 84 14.72 7.17 -28.73
C ALA A 84 13.71 6.50 -27.77
N PRO A 85 12.41 6.84 -27.86
CA PRO A 85 11.39 6.16 -27.09
C PRO A 85 11.41 4.66 -27.42
N LEU A 86 11.31 3.82 -26.39
CA LEU A 86 11.21 2.39 -26.58
C LEU A 86 9.95 2.09 -27.41
N PRO A 87 10.00 1.14 -28.35
CA PRO A 87 8.80 0.70 -29.04
C PRO A 87 7.91 -0.04 -28.03
N LEU A 88 6.84 0.61 -27.60
CA LEU A 88 5.82 -0.01 -26.76
C LEU A 88 4.77 -0.68 -27.65
N THR A 89 4.19 -1.75 -27.15
CA THR A 89 2.96 -2.32 -27.72
C THR A 89 1.75 -1.47 -27.34
N ALA A 90 0.67 -1.54 -28.13
CA ALA A 90 -0.56 -0.80 -27.83
C ALA A 90 -1.08 -1.07 -26.40
N ALA A 91 -0.98 -2.31 -25.92
CA ALA A 91 -1.36 -2.68 -24.56
C ALA A 91 -0.46 -2.03 -23.47
N GLU A 92 0.84 -1.86 -23.72
CA GLU A 92 1.74 -1.18 -22.80
C GLU A 92 1.50 0.34 -22.77
N GLU A 93 1.11 0.92 -23.91
CA GLU A 93 0.69 2.34 -23.98
C GLU A 93 -0.59 2.56 -23.18
N GLU A 94 -1.58 1.68 -23.31
CA GLU A 94 -2.82 1.71 -22.51
C GLU A 94 -2.53 1.58 -21.00
N LEU A 95 -1.71 0.61 -20.60
CA LEU A 95 -1.34 0.43 -19.18
C LEU A 95 -0.60 1.65 -18.62
N ARG A 96 0.28 2.26 -19.42
CA ARG A 96 0.97 3.50 -19.04
C ARG A 96 -0.03 4.65 -18.86
N GLN A 97 -1.03 4.75 -19.73
CA GLN A 97 -2.08 5.77 -19.64
C GLN A 97 -2.96 5.57 -18.40
N ILE A 98 -3.34 4.33 -18.08
CA ILE A 98 -4.07 4.00 -16.85
C ILE A 98 -3.26 4.43 -15.63
N LYS A 99 -1.99 4.04 -15.55
CA LYS A 99 -1.11 4.40 -14.43
C LYS A 99 -0.93 5.92 -14.26
N LEU A 100 -0.84 6.68 -15.35
CA LEU A 100 -0.78 8.14 -15.29
C LEU A 100 -2.09 8.75 -14.79
N THR A 101 -3.23 8.18 -15.19
CA THR A 101 -4.56 8.62 -14.76
C THR A 101 -4.78 8.33 -13.28
N GLU A 102 -4.39 7.15 -12.80
CA GLU A 102 -4.47 6.74 -11.39
C GLU A 102 -3.69 7.71 -10.47
N LEU A 103 -2.45 8.07 -10.87
CA LEU A 103 -1.64 9.04 -10.12
C LEU A 103 -2.31 10.42 -10.01
N GLN A 104 -3.12 10.80 -11.00
CA GLN A 104 -3.85 12.07 -10.97
C GLN A 104 -5.10 11.98 -10.08
N THR A 105 -5.75 10.81 -10.02
CA THR A 105 -6.91 10.59 -9.14
C THR A 105 -6.54 10.52 -7.66
N ASP A 106 -5.31 10.14 -7.31
CA ASP A 106 -4.84 10.10 -5.91
C ASP A 106 -4.77 11.50 -5.26
N ILE A 107 -4.70 12.58 -6.06
CA ILE A 107 -4.63 13.98 -5.59
C ILE A 107 -5.98 14.70 -5.81
N HIS A 108 -7.11 14.00 -5.74
CA HIS A 108 -8.43 14.63 -5.79
C HIS A 108 -8.98 14.85 -4.37
N VAL A 109 -9.40 16.09 -4.08
CA VAL A 109 -9.97 16.53 -2.78
C VAL A 109 -11.43 16.06 -2.59
N ASP A 110 -12.01 15.30 -3.52
CA ASP A 110 -13.37 14.75 -3.35
C ASP A 110 -13.27 13.33 -2.76
N THR A 111 -13.22 13.27 -1.43
CA THR A 111 -13.29 12.03 -0.64
C THR A 111 -14.62 11.26 -0.86
N LYS A 112 -15.58 11.85 -1.60
CA LYS A 112 -16.93 11.32 -1.79
C LYS A 112 -17.03 10.11 -2.71
N GLN A 113 -16.02 9.83 -3.54
CA GLN A 113 -16.10 8.73 -4.52
C GLN A 113 -15.56 7.38 -4.02
N GLN A 114 -14.87 7.33 -2.87
CA GLN A 114 -14.31 6.05 -2.38
C GLN A 114 -15.33 5.12 -1.71
N THR A 115 -16.45 5.66 -1.23
CA THR A 115 -17.52 4.87 -0.62
C THR A 115 -18.82 5.06 -1.38
N LEU A 116 -19.53 3.98 -1.71
CA LEU A 116 -20.90 4.04 -2.23
C LEU A 116 -21.75 4.94 -1.33
N GLN A 117 -22.61 5.78 -1.91
CA GLN A 117 -23.52 6.62 -1.14
C GLN A 117 -24.40 5.72 -0.26
N GLY A 118 -24.34 5.93 1.06
CA GLY A 118 -25.08 5.12 2.03
C GLY A 118 -26.59 5.25 1.82
N VAL A 119 -27.32 4.19 2.19
CA VAL A 119 -28.79 4.16 2.06
C VAL A 119 -29.40 4.79 3.32
N ALA A 120 -30.10 5.91 3.17
CA ALA A 120 -30.69 6.63 4.30
C ALA A 120 -32.12 6.12 4.57
N PHE A 121 -32.26 5.24 5.55
CA PHE A 121 -33.57 4.81 6.05
C PHE A 121 -34.11 5.77 7.11
N PRO A 122 -35.40 6.13 7.07
CA PRO A 122 -36.03 6.92 8.11
C PRO A 122 -36.05 6.16 9.44
N MET A 123 -35.72 6.86 10.52
CA MET A 123 -35.87 6.35 11.88
C MET A 123 -37.31 6.52 12.37
N GLN A 124 -37.85 5.49 13.01
CA GLN A 124 -39.15 5.58 13.66
C GLN A 124 -39.09 6.49 14.88
N ARG A 125 -40.23 7.12 15.22
CA ARG A 125 -40.30 8.08 16.33
C ARG A 125 -39.84 7.50 17.68
N GLU A 126 -40.14 6.23 17.93
CA GLU A 126 -39.73 5.52 19.15
C GLU A 126 -38.21 5.38 19.25
N ALA A 127 -37.53 5.11 18.12
CA ALA A 127 -36.07 5.02 18.07
C ALA A 127 -35.42 6.38 18.35
N ILE A 128 -35.97 7.46 17.77
CA ILE A 128 -35.49 8.82 18.01
C ILE A 128 -35.65 9.20 19.48
N GLN A 129 -36.81 8.92 20.08
CA GLN A 129 -37.06 9.20 21.50
C GLN A 129 -36.12 8.41 22.43
N ALA A 130 -35.83 7.14 22.11
CA ALA A 130 -34.86 6.35 22.88
C ALA A 130 -33.44 6.93 22.79
N LEU A 131 -33.03 7.40 21.61
CA LEU A 131 -31.73 8.05 21.44
C LEU A 131 -31.67 9.42 22.13
N GLU A 132 -32.77 10.19 22.18
CA GLU A 132 -32.87 11.42 22.97
C GLU A 132 -32.73 11.13 24.47
N GLN A 133 -33.38 10.08 24.98
CA GLN A 133 -33.22 9.64 26.37
C GLN A 133 -31.80 9.12 26.67
N PHE A 134 -31.14 8.51 25.68
CA PHE A 134 -29.74 8.10 25.77
C PHE A 134 -28.80 9.31 25.80
N ARG A 135 -29.08 10.36 25.02
CA ARG A 135 -28.34 11.64 25.07
C ARG A 135 -28.41 12.29 26.45
N GLU A 136 -29.59 12.29 27.06
CA GLU A 136 -29.79 12.78 28.44
C GLU A 136 -29.20 11.84 29.51
N LYS A 137 -28.57 10.73 29.10
CA LYS A 137 -27.98 9.69 29.96
C LYS A 137 -28.98 9.04 30.93
N ARG A 138 -30.28 9.10 30.61
CA ARG A 138 -31.33 8.39 31.36
C ARG A 138 -31.29 6.89 31.08
N ILE A 139 -30.93 6.53 29.86
CA ILE A 139 -30.76 5.16 29.41
C ILE A 139 -29.29 4.93 29.05
N ASN A 140 -28.76 3.76 29.41
CA ASN A 140 -27.38 3.37 29.15
C ASN A 140 -27.21 2.51 27.89
N TYR A 141 -28.29 1.98 27.32
CA TYR A 141 -28.25 1.07 26.19
C TYR A 141 -29.47 1.21 25.28
N VAL A 142 -29.25 1.31 23.97
CA VAL A 142 -30.29 1.35 22.94
C VAL A 142 -29.93 0.39 21.83
N GLN A 143 -30.83 -0.52 21.50
CA GLN A 143 -30.69 -1.48 20.41
C GLN A 143 -31.68 -1.15 19.28
N LEU A 144 -31.16 -1.01 18.07
CA LEU A 144 -31.94 -0.73 16.87
C LEU A 144 -31.91 -1.92 15.90
N GLU A 145 -33.01 -2.06 15.18
CA GLU A 145 -33.21 -3.08 14.14
C GLU A 145 -33.73 -2.41 12.87
N ILE A 146 -33.37 -2.94 11.72
CA ILE A 146 -33.94 -2.54 10.42
C ILE A 146 -35.19 -3.37 10.15
N ASP A 147 -36.31 -2.69 9.91
CA ASP A 147 -37.53 -3.31 9.41
C ASP A 147 -37.46 -3.44 7.88
N PHE A 148 -37.10 -4.63 7.38
CA PHE A 148 -36.93 -4.91 5.95
C PHE A 148 -38.14 -4.56 5.05
N PRO A 149 -39.41 -4.85 5.43
CA PRO A 149 -40.56 -4.53 4.59
C PRO A 149 -40.88 -3.02 4.53
N LYS A 150 -40.63 -2.28 5.61
CA LYS A 150 -40.94 -0.84 5.69
C LYS A 150 -39.74 0.06 5.39
N GLU A 151 -38.56 -0.53 5.22
CA GLU A 151 -37.31 0.19 4.98
C GLU A 151 -37.07 1.29 6.03
N SER A 152 -37.34 0.98 7.30
CA SER A 152 -37.26 1.93 8.41
C SER A 152 -36.47 1.34 9.58
N ILE A 153 -35.82 2.20 10.36
CA ILE A 153 -35.07 1.79 11.55
C ILE A 153 -36.00 1.86 12.76
N LYS A 154 -36.24 0.71 13.39
CA LYS A 154 -37.10 0.53 14.56
C LYS A 154 -36.29 0.32 15.83
N LEU A 155 -36.92 0.63 16.96
CA LEU A 155 -36.39 0.32 18.28
C LEU A 155 -36.63 -1.17 18.59
N SER A 156 -35.60 -1.87 19.08
CA SER A 156 -35.71 -3.29 19.47
C SER A 156 -35.70 -3.45 21.00
N SER A 157 -34.73 -2.84 21.68
CA SER A 157 -34.61 -2.92 23.13
C SER A 157 -33.96 -1.68 23.73
N THR A 158 -34.40 -1.31 24.95
CA THR A 158 -33.83 -0.24 25.79
C THR A 158 -33.51 -0.75 27.19
N ALA A 159 -33.39 -2.07 27.35
CA ALA A 159 -33.16 -2.67 28.65
C ALA A 159 -31.84 -2.18 29.25
N PRO A 160 -31.83 -1.78 30.54
CA PRO A 160 -30.62 -1.31 31.18
C PRO A 160 -29.57 -2.43 31.15
N THR A 161 -28.41 -2.10 30.62
CA THR A 161 -27.35 -3.09 30.37
C THR A 161 -26.04 -2.58 30.96
N GLU A 162 -25.41 -3.41 31.78
CA GLU A 162 -24.03 -3.19 32.25
C GLU A 162 -23.05 -4.00 31.40
N LEU A 163 -21.75 -3.73 31.55
CA LEU A 163 -20.67 -4.42 30.81
C LEU A 163 -20.78 -5.96 30.85
N LYS A 164 -21.19 -6.54 31.99
CA LYS A 164 -21.31 -7.99 32.16
C LYS A 164 -22.47 -8.60 31.38
N ASP A 165 -23.49 -7.81 31.09
CA ASP A 165 -24.70 -8.25 30.40
C ASP A 165 -24.70 -7.88 28.92
N LEU A 166 -23.77 -7.02 28.49
CA LEU A 166 -23.62 -6.56 27.11
C LEU A 166 -23.46 -7.73 26.11
N PRO A 167 -22.62 -8.76 26.35
CA PRO A 167 -22.54 -9.94 25.48
C PRO A 167 -23.89 -10.64 25.29
N LYS A 168 -24.72 -10.71 26.34
CA LYS A 168 -26.02 -11.40 26.31
C LYS A 168 -27.08 -10.64 25.51
N ARG A 169 -26.87 -9.35 25.25
CA ARG A 169 -27.81 -8.53 24.47
C ARG A 169 -27.61 -8.65 22.97
N ILE A 170 -26.46 -9.17 22.54
CA ILE A 170 -26.12 -9.29 21.13
C ILE A 170 -26.75 -10.58 20.59
N PRO A 171 -27.66 -10.48 19.61
CA PRO A 171 -28.25 -11.66 19.00
C PRO A 171 -27.23 -12.40 18.14
N ASN A 172 -27.23 -13.72 18.24
CA ASN A 172 -26.38 -14.60 17.43
C ASN A 172 -27.03 -15.01 16.11
N ASP A 173 -28.23 -14.51 15.80
CA ASP A 173 -29.03 -14.92 14.64
C ASP A 173 -29.28 -13.77 13.65
N ALA A 174 -29.31 -12.53 14.13
CA ALA A 174 -29.66 -11.38 13.30
C ALA A 174 -28.76 -10.17 13.59
N ALA A 175 -28.53 -9.34 12.57
CA ALA A 175 -27.67 -8.17 12.70
C ALA A 175 -28.40 -7.04 13.43
N ARG A 176 -27.69 -6.26 14.25
CA ARG A 176 -28.28 -5.17 15.05
C ARG A 176 -27.30 -4.02 15.23
N TYR A 177 -27.85 -2.83 15.48
CA TYR A 177 -27.07 -1.70 15.94
C TYR A 177 -27.29 -1.49 17.42
N HIS A 178 -26.24 -1.09 18.13
CA HIS A 178 -26.29 -0.86 19.55
C HIS A 178 -25.56 0.42 19.90
N PHE A 179 -26.19 1.23 20.75
CA PHE A 179 -25.56 2.36 21.40
C PHE A 179 -25.42 2.02 22.87
N PHE A 180 -24.20 2.10 23.39
CA PHE A 180 -23.90 1.76 24.76
C PHE A 180 -23.12 2.88 25.43
N LEU A 181 -23.51 3.22 26.65
CA LEU A 181 -22.80 4.19 27.47
C LEU A 181 -21.72 3.46 28.28
N TYR A 182 -20.49 3.49 27.77
CA TYR A 182 -19.35 2.85 28.41
C TYR A 182 -18.81 3.70 29.56
N LYS A 183 -19.20 3.32 30.76
CA LYS A 183 -18.75 3.89 32.03
C LYS A 183 -17.43 3.24 32.44
N HIS A 184 -16.34 4.00 32.40
CA HIS A 184 -15.00 3.49 32.70
C HIS A 184 -14.13 4.59 33.31
N SER A 185 -13.00 4.19 33.91
CA SER A 185 -11.97 5.13 34.37
C SER A 185 -10.73 5.01 33.50
N HIS A 186 -10.20 6.14 33.07
CA HIS A 186 -8.96 6.24 32.27
C HIS A 186 -8.07 7.30 32.91
N GLU A 187 -6.80 6.97 33.19
CA GLU A 187 -5.82 7.90 33.78
C GLU A 187 -6.26 8.60 35.08
N GLY A 188 -7.18 7.99 35.83
CA GLY A 188 -7.68 8.52 37.11
C GLY A 188 -8.97 9.33 37.00
N ASP A 189 -9.39 9.68 35.78
CA ASP A 189 -10.67 10.36 35.54
C ASP A 189 -11.77 9.34 35.21
N TYR A 190 -13.00 9.66 35.61
CA TYR A 190 -14.18 8.85 35.30
C TYR A 190 -14.86 9.39 34.04
N LEU A 191 -14.93 8.56 33.00
CA LEU A 191 -15.44 8.92 31.69
C LEU A 191 -16.67 8.07 31.33
N GLU A 192 -17.63 8.73 30.70
CA GLU A 192 -18.82 8.09 30.15
C GLU A 192 -18.82 8.31 28.64
N SER A 193 -18.18 7.38 27.92
CA SER A 193 -18.03 7.46 26.46
C SER A 193 -19.13 6.66 25.78
N THR A 194 -19.76 7.23 24.75
CA THR A 194 -20.72 6.48 23.95
C THR A 194 -19.99 5.64 22.90
N VAL A 195 -20.31 4.34 22.85
CA VAL A 195 -19.75 3.39 21.91
C VAL A 195 -20.87 2.87 21.03
N PHE A 196 -20.66 2.92 19.73
CA PHE A 196 -21.55 2.35 18.73
C PHE A 196 -21.05 0.97 18.34
N PHE A 197 -21.93 -0.02 18.39
CA PHE A 197 -21.67 -1.36 17.90
C PHE A 197 -22.54 -1.68 16.70
N TYR A 198 -21.92 -2.30 15.72
CA TYR A 198 -22.57 -3.00 14.64
C TYR A 198 -22.29 -4.50 14.82
N SER A 199 -23.30 -5.24 15.27
CA SER A 199 -23.17 -6.69 15.45
C SER A 199 -23.70 -7.42 14.22
N MET A 200 -22.90 -8.29 13.62
CA MET A 200 -23.27 -9.09 12.45
C MET A 200 -22.83 -10.55 12.63
N PRO A 201 -23.74 -11.50 12.90
CA PRO A 201 -23.38 -12.92 13.08
C PRO A 201 -23.02 -13.67 11.77
N GLY A 202 -22.37 -12.98 10.82
CA GLY A 202 -21.83 -13.53 9.58
C GLY A 202 -22.86 -14.21 8.68
N TYR A 203 -22.65 -15.50 8.41
CA TYR A 203 -23.42 -16.28 7.42
C TYR A 203 -24.83 -16.67 7.88
N LYS A 204 -25.20 -16.44 9.15
CA LYS A 204 -26.57 -16.66 9.62
C LYS A 204 -27.56 -15.64 9.05
N CYS A 205 -27.09 -14.42 8.81
CA CYS A 205 -27.87 -13.38 8.16
C CYS A 205 -27.95 -13.60 6.64
N SER A 206 -29.06 -13.19 6.02
CA SER A 206 -29.16 -13.19 4.55
C SER A 206 -28.25 -12.13 3.92
N ILE A 207 -27.89 -12.30 2.63
CA ILE A 207 -27.10 -11.29 1.90
C ILE A 207 -27.82 -9.93 1.92
N LYS A 208 -29.14 -9.92 1.73
CA LYS A 208 -29.96 -8.71 1.76
C LYS A 208 -29.85 -8.00 3.11
N GLU A 209 -29.96 -8.75 4.21
CA GLU A 209 -29.80 -8.21 5.55
C GLU A 209 -28.41 -7.62 5.74
N ARG A 210 -27.35 -8.37 5.40
CA ARG A 210 -25.99 -7.88 5.58
C ARG A 210 -25.71 -6.61 4.80
N MET A 211 -26.21 -6.53 3.57
CA MET A 211 -26.02 -5.36 2.73
C MET A 211 -26.78 -4.13 3.25
N LEU A 212 -28.00 -4.31 3.75
CA LEU A 212 -28.79 -3.21 4.29
C LEU A 212 -28.19 -2.65 5.58
N TYR A 213 -27.78 -3.50 6.52
CA TYR A 213 -27.10 -3.02 7.72
C TYR A 213 -25.74 -2.36 7.41
N SER A 214 -24.98 -2.87 6.45
CA SER A 214 -23.70 -2.22 6.10
C SER A 214 -23.92 -0.86 5.41
N SER A 215 -24.92 -0.76 4.53
CA SER A 215 -25.22 0.45 3.77
C SER A 215 -25.90 1.54 4.60
N CYS A 216 -26.73 1.18 5.57
CA CYS A 216 -27.47 2.11 6.41
C CYS A 216 -26.67 2.63 7.62
N LYS A 217 -25.52 2.02 7.93
CA LYS A 217 -24.67 2.40 9.07
C LYS A 217 -24.20 3.85 9.02
N ASN A 218 -23.60 4.28 7.91
CA ASN A 218 -23.02 5.62 7.81
C ASN A 218 -24.10 6.72 7.87
N PRO A 219 -25.22 6.64 7.11
CA PRO A 219 -26.31 7.60 7.25
C PRO A 219 -26.92 7.64 8.66
N LEU A 220 -27.07 6.49 9.32
CA LEU A 220 -27.57 6.43 10.69
C LEU A 220 -26.63 7.20 11.64
N ILE A 221 -25.34 6.90 11.61
CA ILE A 221 -24.32 7.57 12.43
C ILE A 221 -24.32 9.08 12.17
N ASP A 222 -24.35 9.49 10.91
CA ASP A 222 -24.44 10.90 10.52
C ASP A 222 -25.68 11.59 11.09
N THR A 223 -26.85 10.93 11.04
CA THR A 223 -28.07 11.50 11.64
C THR A 223 -27.98 11.62 13.15
N VAL A 224 -27.34 10.66 13.83
CA VAL A 224 -27.17 10.68 15.28
C VAL A 224 -26.18 11.76 15.71
N GLU A 225 -25.05 11.90 15.02
CA GLU A 225 -24.05 12.93 15.33
C GLU A 225 -24.56 14.35 14.96
N LYS A 226 -25.17 14.53 13.79
CA LYS A 226 -25.59 15.86 13.29
C LYS A 226 -26.94 16.33 13.84
N ASN A 227 -27.95 15.46 13.89
CA ASN A 227 -29.32 15.87 14.25
C ASN A 227 -29.56 15.77 15.77
N LEU A 228 -29.04 14.72 16.41
CA LEU A 228 -29.23 14.47 17.84
C LEU A 228 -28.08 15.01 18.70
N GLY A 229 -26.91 15.30 18.10
CA GLY A 229 -25.76 15.84 18.81
C GLY A 229 -25.14 14.86 19.80
N ILE A 230 -25.21 13.56 19.52
CA ILE A 230 -24.59 12.50 20.33
C ILE A 230 -23.19 12.25 19.79
N GLU A 231 -22.16 12.51 20.60
CA GLU A 231 -20.77 12.28 20.23
C GLU A 231 -20.39 10.81 20.43
N ILE A 232 -20.16 10.10 19.33
CA ILE A 232 -19.76 8.69 19.32
C ILE A 232 -18.24 8.59 19.43
N ALA A 233 -17.74 8.14 20.58
CA ALA A 233 -16.31 8.04 20.85
C ALA A 233 -15.64 6.94 20.01
N LYS A 234 -16.32 5.80 19.84
CA LYS A 234 -15.80 4.69 19.04
C LYS A 234 -16.92 3.95 18.31
N LYS A 235 -16.62 3.56 17.06
CA LYS A 235 -17.49 2.77 16.18
C LYS A 235 -16.84 1.39 16.03
N LEU A 236 -17.51 0.35 16.50
CA LEU A 236 -17.01 -1.02 16.53
C LEU A 236 -17.91 -1.94 15.71
N GLU A 237 -17.28 -2.87 15.01
CA GLU A 237 -17.95 -3.91 14.25
C GLU A 237 -17.55 -5.26 14.85
N ILE A 238 -18.53 -6.07 15.22
CA ILE A 238 -18.32 -7.32 15.94
C ILE A 238 -19.16 -8.43 15.32
N ASP A 239 -18.61 -9.64 15.29
CA ASP A 239 -19.33 -10.80 14.76
C ASP A 239 -20.12 -11.53 15.86
N ASN A 240 -19.55 -11.59 17.07
CA ASN A 240 -20.13 -12.28 18.22
C ASN A 240 -20.07 -11.41 19.49
N GLY A 241 -21.06 -11.56 20.37
CA GLY A 241 -21.13 -10.83 21.64
C GLY A 241 -20.05 -11.23 22.65
N ASP A 242 -19.50 -12.44 22.53
CA ASP A 242 -18.45 -12.96 23.44
C ASP A 242 -17.14 -12.15 23.36
N GLU A 243 -16.92 -11.41 22.27
CA GLU A 243 -15.75 -10.55 22.09
C GLU A 243 -15.80 -9.29 22.97
N LEU A 244 -16.99 -8.91 23.44
CA LEU A 244 -17.20 -7.72 24.26
C LEU A 244 -16.82 -7.94 25.73
N THR A 245 -15.52 -8.08 25.93
CA THR A 245 -14.90 -8.09 27.26
C THR A 245 -14.57 -6.66 27.72
N SER A 246 -14.39 -6.47 29.03
CA SER A 246 -13.95 -5.18 29.59
C SER A 246 -12.64 -4.70 28.98
N ASP A 247 -11.72 -5.64 28.77
CA ASP A 247 -10.37 -5.38 28.31
C ASP A 247 -10.39 -4.99 26.82
N PHE A 248 -11.19 -5.70 26.01
CA PHE A 248 -11.39 -5.38 24.60
C PHE A 248 -11.95 -3.97 24.41
N LEU A 249 -13.00 -3.60 25.16
CA LEU A 249 -13.57 -2.26 25.07
C LEU A 249 -12.61 -1.18 25.54
N TYR A 250 -11.85 -1.44 26.60
CA TYR A 250 -10.86 -0.49 27.08
C TYR A 250 -9.76 -0.27 26.03
N GLU A 251 -9.23 -1.33 25.42
CA GLU A 251 -8.20 -1.25 24.37
C GLU A 251 -8.71 -0.56 23.10
N GLU A 252 -9.97 -0.76 22.74
CA GLU A 252 -10.56 -0.14 21.54
C GLU A 252 -10.86 1.34 21.73
N VAL A 253 -11.32 1.74 22.92
CA VAL A 253 -11.55 3.16 23.25
C VAL A 253 -10.21 3.87 23.47
N HIS A 254 -9.25 3.20 24.10
CA HIS A 254 -7.92 3.74 24.43
C HIS A 254 -6.81 2.88 23.79
N PRO A 255 -6.48 3.11 22.51
CA PRO A 255 -5.51 2.29 21.81
C PRO A 255 -4.13 2.38 22.47
N LYS A 256 -3.60 1.22 22.84
CA LYS A 256 -2.23 1.10 23.37
C LYS A 256 -1.25 1.65 22.34
N GLN A 257 -0.43 2.61 22.74
CA GLN A 257 0.67 3.08 21.90
C GLN A 257 1.55 1.87 21.55
N HIS A 258 1.73 1.60 20.26
CA HIS A 258 2.51 0.45 19.82
C HIS A 258 3.90 0.50 20.43
N ALA A 259 4.19 -0.46 21.31
CA ALA A 259 5.51 -0.66 21.85
C ALA A 259 6.49 -0.81 20.67
N HIS A 260 7.58 -0.03 20.71
CA HIS A 260 8.61 0.01 19.68
C HIS A 260 8.94 -1.40 19.16
N LYS A 261 8.79 -1.64 17.84
CA LYS A 261 9.08 -2.94 17.23
C LYS A 261 10.45 -3.42 17.69
N GLN A 262 10.49 -4.52 18.43
CA GLN A 262 11.74 -5.07 18.91
C GLN A 262 12.53 -5.61 17.70
N ALA A 263 13.63 -4.94 17.37
CA ALA A 263 14.51 -5.40 16.31
C ALA A 263 15.41 -6.51 16.84
N PHE A 264 15.42 -7.66 16.16
CA PHE A 264 16.38 -8.72 16.46
C PHE A 264 17.81 -8.21 16.30
N ALA A 265 18.68 -8.60 17.22
CA ALA A 265 20.09 -8.25 17.14
C ALA A 265 20.72 -8.85 15.87
N LYS A 266 21.44 -8.04 15.09
CA LYS A 266 22.23 -8.52 13.95
C LYS A 266 23.25 -9.57 14.44
N PRO A 267 23.54 -10.61 13.65
CA PRO A 267 24.52 -11.63 14.02
C PRO A 267 25.89 -11.01 14.34
N LYS A 268 26.64 -11.65 15.23
CA LYS A 268 28.00 -11.23 15.58
C LYS A 268 28.84 -11.18 14.30
N GLY A 269 29.49 -10.05 14.06
CA GLY A 269 30.39 -9.88 12.92
C GLY A 269 31.58 -10.86 12.96
N PRO A 270 32.36 -10.95 11.88
CA PRO A 270 33.50 -11.87 11.80
C PRO A 270 34.46 -11.67 12.97
N THR A 271 34.88 -12.78 13.60
CA THR A 271 35.76 -12.82 14.77
C THR A 271 37.17 -12.33 14.40
N GLY A 272 37.80 -11.56 15.30
CA GLY A 272 39.19 -11.12 15.13
C GLY A 272 39.43 -9.80 14.38
N LYS A 273 38.38 -8.98 14.12
CA LYS A 273 38.58 -7.62 13.59
C LYS A 273 39.38 -6.76 14.58
N LYS A 274 40.67 -6.55 14.29
CA LYS A 274 41.52 -5.58 14.98
C LYS A 274 41.26 -4.19 14.39
N GLY A 275 40.49 -3.36 15.09
CA GLY A 275 40.25 -1.96 14.74
C GLY A 275 38.78 -1.55 14.81
N GLY A 276 38.51 -0.32 15.28
CA GLY A 276 37.17 0.26 15.28
C GLY A 276 36.59 0.41 13.88
N ARG A 277 35.26 0.43 13.74
CA ARG A 277 34.60 0.72 12.46
C ARG A 277 34.98 2.14 12.04
N ARG A 278 35.80 2.25 10.99
CA ARG A 278 36.14 3.54 10.39
C ARG A 278 35.11 3.86 9.32
N ILE A 279 34.69 5.12 9.28
CA ILE A 279 33.88 5.61 8.18
C ILE A 279 34.76 5.59 6.94
N THR A 280 34.40 4.80 5.94
CA THR A 280 35.07 4.79 4.63
C THR A 280 34.52 5.92 3.77
N ARG A 281 34.83 7.18 4.10
CA ARG A 281 34.58 8.31 3.20
C ARG A 281 35.60 8.27 2.07
N ALA A 282 35.14 8.41 0.83
CA ALA A 282 36.04 8.58 -0.30
C ALA A 282 36.65 10.00 -0.24
N PRO A 283 37.97 10.17 -0.47
CA PRO A 283 38.54 11.51 -0.52
C PRO A 283 38.02 12.22 -1.78
N GLY A 284 37.26 13.30 -1.58
CA GLY A 284 36.58 14.08 -2.62
C GLY A 284 35.07 14.33 -2.37
N ASP A 285 34.48 13.75 -1.32
CA ASP A 285 33.08 13.96 -0.92
C ASP A 285 32.99 14.84 0.35
N GLY A 286 33.94 15.77 0.50
CA GLY A 286 33.83 16.89 1.41
C GLY A 286 33.28 18.04 0.61
N GLY A 287 31.97 18.29 0.74
CA GLY A 287 31.36 19.50 0.23
C GLY A 287 32.08 20.71 0.80
N ASP A 288 32.33 21.68 -0.08
CA ASP A 288 32.48 23.07 0.28
C ASP A 288 31.19 23.50 1.00
N ASP A 289 31.20 23.39 2.33
CA ASP A 289 30.28 24.12 3.20
C ASP A 289 31.12 25.19 3.91
N ASP A 290 31.33 26.31 3.21
CA ASP A 290 31.51 27.66 3.77
C ASP A 290 30.44 28.58 3.14
#